data_AF-A0A5N8XLJ2-F1
#
_entry.id   AF-A0A5N8XLJ2-F1
#
_cell.length_a   1.000
_cell.length_b   1.000
_cell.length_c   1.000
_cell.angle_alpha   90.00
_cell.angle_beta   90.00
_cell.angle_gamma   90.00
#
_symmetry.space_group_name_H-M   'P 1'
#
loop_
_entity.id
_entity.type
_entity.pdbx_description
1 polymer ?
#
loop_
_entity_poly.entity_id
_entity_poly.type
_entity_poly.pdbx_seq_one_letter_code
_entity_poly.pdbx_strand_id
1 'polypeptide(L)'
;MDESLTMLAMTGATTIMSAMATSAWAAARAGTIRLFRRSEPEDQRALEARLDREAALVRQEPDPDSARRDLVGGWRLQLVALLREHPEAEAEIEALVASVNAQLPSEGKTSWIQNVSAKDHGMAFGAQGGSITVHHTPAVPQPMPARDGNSD
;
A
#
# COMPACT_ATOMS: atom_id res chain seq x y z
N MET A 1 -0.93 2.78 18.31
CA MET A 1 0.09 2.45 17.30
C MET A 1 0.19 3.65 16.37
N ASP A 2 1.40 3.98 15.91
CA ASP A 2 1.62 5.10 15.01
C ASP A 2 1.02 4.81 13.62
N GLU A 3 0.38 5.82 13.04
CA GLU A 3 -0.19 5.78 11.70
C GLU A 3 0.92 5.68 10.64
N SER A 4 2.09 6.29 10.91
CA SER A 4 3.28 6.18 10.07
C SER A 4 3.74 4.73 9.88
N LEU A 5 3.82 3.94 10.95
CA LEU A 5 4.22 2.54 10.93
C LEU A 5 3.20 1.66 10.20
N THR A 6 1.92 1.99 10.29
CA THR A 6 0.86 1.27 9.57
C THR A 6 0.95 1.52 8.06
N MET A 7 1.25 2.76 7.67
CA MET A 7 1.51 3.11 6.26
C MET A 7 2.78 2.44 5.74
N LEU A 8 3.85 2.40 6.54
CA LEU A 8 5.08 1.71 6.17
C LEU A 8 4.85 0.21 5.97
N ALA A 9 4.10 -0.43 6.87
CA ALA A 9 3.73 -1.85 6.74
C ALA A 9 2.89 -2.10 5.47
N MET A 10 1.94 -1.21 5.14
CA MET A 10 1.19 -1.28 3.88
C MET A 10 2.09 -1.16 2.65
N THR A 11 3.04 -0.23 2.70
CA THR A 11 3.99 0.02 1.61
C THR A 11 4.89 -1.20 1.42
N GLY A 12 5.49 -1.71 2.49
CA GLY A 12 6.30 -2.92 2.49
C GLY A 12 5.54 -4.13 1.92
N ALA A 13 4.31 -4.38 2.40
CA ALA A 13 3.47 -5.47 1.90
C ALA A 13 3.19 -5.34 0.39
N THR A 14 2.81 -4.14 -0.06
CA THR A 14 2.54 -3.86 -1.48
C THR A 14 3.78 -4.06 -2.34
N THR A 15 4.94 -3.63 -1.86
CA THR A 15 6.22 -3.78 -2.57
C THR A 15 6.63 -5.25 -2.70
N ILE A 16 6.52 -6.04 -1.63
CA ILE A 16 6.83 -7.49 -1.68
C ILE A 16 5.92 -8.19 -2.70
N MET A 17 4.60 -7.91 -2.66
CA MET A 17 3.65 -8.57 -3.57
C MET A 17 3.80 -8.11 -5.03
N SER A 18 4.15 -6.83 -5.25
CA SER A 18 4.42 -6.32 -6.60
C SER A 18 5.67 -6.95 -7.21
N ALA A 19 6.66 -7.28 -6.37
CA ALA A 19 7.88 -7.93 -6.83
C ALA A 19 7.68 -9.37 -7.28
N MET A 20 6.69 -10.11 -6.74
CA MET A 20 6.48 -11.56 -6.96
C MET A 20 6.35 -11.98 -8.43
N ALA A 21 5.79 -11.11 -9.28
CA ALA A 21 5.64 -11.35 -10.71
C ALA A 21 6.80 -10.77 -11.57
N THR A 22 7.85 -10.26 -10.94
CA THR A 22 8.94 -9.53 -11.60
C THR A 22 10.30 -10.14 -11.31
N SER A 23 11.33 -9.67 -12.03
CA SER A 23 12.73 -10.00 -11.74
C SER A 23 13.19 -9.54 -10.35
N ALA A 24 12.53 -8.53 -9.76
CA ALA A 24 12.83 -8.02 -8.42
C ALA A 24 12.43 -8.97 -7.28
N TRP A 25 11.71 -10.06 -7.58
CA TRP A 25 11.26 -11.05 -6.59
C TRP A 25 12.39 -11.60 -5.72
N ALA A 26 13.54 -11.91 -6.34
CA ALA A 26 14.67 -12.50 -5.61
C ALA A 26 15.16 -11.59 -4.47
N ALA A 27 15.24 -10.28 -4.73
CA ALA A 27 15.63 -9.30 -3.72
C ALA A 27 14.53 -9.10 -2.65
N ALA A 28 13.26 -9.06 -3.07
CA ALA A 28 12.14 -8.94 -2.15
C ALA A 28 12.07 -10.12 -1.18
N ARG A 29 12.20 -11.36 -1.69
CA ARG A 29 12.25 -12.59 -0.91
C ARG A 29 13.40 -12.55 0.10
N ALA A 30 14.62 -12.26 -0.35
CA ALA A 30 15.79 -12.23 0.51
C ALA A 30 15.67 -11.19 1.64
N GLY A 31 15.18 -9.99 1.34
CA GLY A 31 14.99 -8.96 2.36
C GLY A 31 13.84 -9.28 3.33
N THR A 32 12.76 -9.91 2.85
CA THR A 32 11.67 -10.39 3.73
C THR A 32 12.16 -11.46 4.69
N ILE A 33 12.94 -12.44 4.21
CA ILE A 33 13.54 -13.47 5.08
C ILE A 33 14.45 -12.83 6.13
N ARG A 34 15.23 -11.81 5.74
CA ARG A 34 16.10 -11.08 6.68
C ARG A 34 15.31 -10.36 7.77
N LEU A 35 14.17 -9.74 7.44
CA LEU A 35 13.29 -9.08 8.41
C LEU A 35 12.83 -10.05 9.51
N PHE A 36 12.43 -11.26 9.11
CA PHE A 36 11.90 -12.28 10.01
C PHE A 36 12.96 -13.25 10.56
N ARG A 37 14.26 -13.04 10.27
CA ARG A 37 15.36 -13.88 10.79
C ARG A 37 15.46 -13.88 12.32
N ARG A 38 14.81 -12.93 12.98
CA ARG A 38 14.68 -12.85 14.44
C ARG A 38 13.78 -13.96 15.01
N SER A 39 13.00 -14.62 14.16
CA SER A 39 12.12 -15.75 14.50
C SER A 39 12.91 -17.07 14.50
N GLU A 40 12.31 -18.13 15.05
CA GLU A 40 12.94 -19.44 15.11
C GLU A 40 13.32 -19.99 13.71
N PRO A 41 14.41 -20.78 13.58
CA PRO A 41 14.86 -21.30 12.29
C PRO A 41 13.83 -22.16 11.54
N GLU A 42 12.94 -22.85 12.27
CA GLU A 42 11.83 -23.61 11.68
C GLU A 42 10.79 -22.69 11.03
N ASP A 43 10.49 -21.56 11.66
CA ASP A 43 9.59 -20.54 11.13
C ASP A 43 10.17 -19.88 9.88
N GLN A 44 11.49 -19.73 9.82
CA GLN A 44 12.16 -19.19 8.63
C GLN A 44 11.96 -20.08 7.39
N ARG A 45 12.09 -21.40 7.53
CA ARG A 45 11.84 -22.34 6.40
C ARG A 45 10.37 -22.35 5.99
N ALA A 46 9.46 -22.27 6.95
CA ALA A 46 8.02 -22.18 6.68
C ALA A 46 7.67 -20.88 5.94
N LEU A 47 8.28 -19.76 6.33
CA LEU A 47 8.14 -18.46 5.68
C LEU A 47 8.64 -18.50 4.24
N GLU A 48 9.82 -19.07 4.02
CA GLU A 48 10.40 -19.24 2.69
C GLU A 48 9.47 -20.04 1.76
N ALA A 49 9.01 -21.20 2.23
CA ALA A 49 8.09 -22.03 1.46
C ALA A 49 6.75 -21.34 1.19
N ARG A 50 6.26 -20.52 2.13
CA ARG A 50 5.05 -19.71 1.95
C ARG A 50 5.24 -18.64 0.89
N LEU A 51 6.32 -17.86 0.97
CA LEU A 51 6.66 -16.83 -0.01
C LEU A 51 6.76 -17.41 -1.44
N ASP A 52 7.39 -18.58 -1.58
CA ASP A 52 7.52 -19.24 -2.88
C ASP A 52 6.18 -19.73 -3.45
N ARG A 53 5.28 -20.24 -2.59
CA ARG A 53 3.91 -20.61 -2.99
C ARG A 53 3.10 -19.39 -3.40
N GLU A 54 3.13 -18.32 -2.63
CA GLU A 54 2.41 -17.08 -2.92
C GLU A 54 2.91 -16.44 -4.24
N ALA A 55 4.23 -16.44 -4.47
CA ALA A 55 4.79 -15.97 -5.73
C ALA A 55 4.42 -16.86 -6.92
N ALA A 56 4.29 -18.18 -6.72
CA ALA A 56 3.77 -19.08 -7.76
C ALA A 56 2.31 -18.77 -8.11
N LEU A 57 1.47 -18.53 -7.10
CA LEU A 57 0.06 -18.14 -7.29
C LEU A 57 -0.06 -16.84 -8.07
N VAL A 58 0.66 -15.79 -7.65
CA VAL A 58 0.62 -14.46 -8.32
C VAL A 58 1.06 -14.54 -9.78
N ARG A 59 2.00 -15.44 -10.12
CA ARG A 59 2.46 -15.62 -11.52
C ARG A 59 1.50 -16.43 -12.39
N GLN A 60 0.65 -17.26 -11.80
CA GLN A 60 -0.29 -18.13 -12.51
C GLN A 60 -1.68 -17.50 -12.69
N GLU A 61 -2.00 -16.49 -11.90
CA GLU A 61 -3.35 -15.91 -11.89
C GLU A 61 -3.63 -15.02 -13.11
N PRO A 62 -4.78 -15.18 -13.79
CA PRO A 62 -5.21 -14.31 -14.88
C PRO A 62 -5.52 -12.87 -14.44
N ASP A 63 -5.99 -12.69 -13.20
CA ASP A 63 -6.13 -11.40 -12.51
C ASP A 63 -5.11 -11.30 -11.35
N PRO A 64 -3.85 -10.93 -11.67
CA PRO A 64 -2.80 -10.80 -10.65
C PRO A 64 -3.12 -9.71 -9.63
N ASP A 65 -4.02 -8.78 -9.91
CA ASP A 65 -4.39 -7.70 -8.98
C ASP A 65 -5.33 -8.19 -7.88
N SER A 66 -6.22 -9.14 -8.18
CA SER A 66 -7.08 -9.73 -7.14
C SER A 66 -6.30 -10.59 -6.16
N ALA A 67 -5.44 -11.49 -6.65
CA ALA A 67 -4.56 -12.28 -5.78
C ALA A 67 -3.63 -11.38 -4.94
N ARG A 68 -3.15 -10.27 -5.52
CA ARG A 68 -2.33 -9.30 -4.80
C ARG A 68 -3.08 -8.63 -3.65
N ARG A 69 -4.35 -8.24 -3.83
CA ARG A 69 -5.14 -7.57 -2.78
C ARG A 69 -5.28 -8.43 -1.52
N ASP A 70 -5.59 -9.72 -1.69
CA ASP A 70 -5.78 -10.63 -0.57
C ASP A 70 -4.47 -10.87 0.20
N LEU A 71 -3.36 -11.02 -0.52
CA LEU A 71 -2.05 -11.22 0.08
C LEU A 71 -1.53 -9.97 0.79
N VAL A 72 -1.74 -8.77 0.22
CA VAL A 72 -1.34 -7.49 0.84
C VAL A 72 -1.97 -7.33 2.22
N GLY A 73 -3.24 -7.67 2.39
CA GLY A 73 -3.93 -7.59 3.67
C GLY A 73 -3.26 -8.42 4.76
N GLY A 74 -2.96 -9.68 4.45
CA GLY A 74 -2.30 -10.61 5.38
C GLY A 74 -0.86 -10.18 5.72
N TRP A 75 -0.08 -9.79 4.71
CA TRP A 75 1.30 -9.31 4.93
C TRP A 75 1.37 -8.01 5.71
N ARG A 76 0.44 -7.08 5.49
CA ARG A 76 0.37 -5.86 6.30
C ARG A 76 0.22 -6.20 7.78
N LEU A 77 -0.69 -7.10 8.12
CA LEU A 77 -0.91 -7.47 9.53
C LEU A 77 0.35 -8.08 10.16
N GLN A 78 1.09 -8.87 9.40
CA GLN A 78 2.35 -9.46 9.88
C GLN A 78 3.46 -8.41 10.05
N LEU A 79 3.61 -7.48 9.11
CA LEU A 79 4.58 -6.39 9.24
C LEU A 79 4.20 -5.42 10.38
N VAL A 80 2.91 -5.20 10.60
CA VAL A 80 2.40 -4.45 11.76
C VAL A 80 2.75 -5.15 13.06
N ALA A 81 2.57 -6.47 13.15
CA ALA A 81 2.98 -7.24 14.33
C ALA A 81 4.50 -7.15 14.55
N LEU A 82 5.28 -7.33 13.48
CA LEU A 82 6.74 -7.20 13.52
C LEU A 82 7.17 -5.83 14.04
N LEU A 83 6.61 -4.73 13.52
CA LEU A 83 6.97 -3.37 13.94
C LEU A 83 6.54 -3.05 15.39
N ARG A 84 5.55 -3.75 15.93
CA ARG A 84 5.17 -3.61 17.35
C ARG A 84 6.16 -4.28 18.27
N GLU A 85 6.68 -5.43 17.86
CA GLU A 85 7.65 -6.21 18.64
C GLU A 85 9.08 -5.68 18.46
N HIS A 86 9.39 -5.19 17.25
CA HIS A 86 10.70 -4.75 16.81
C HIS A 86 10.60 -3.42 16.06
N PRO A 87 10.52 -2.27 16.77
CA PRO A 87 10.49 -0.95 16.12
C PRO A 87 11.72 -0.69 15.23
N GLU A 88 12.87 -1.29 15.54
CA GLU A 88 14.07 -1.22 14.72
C GLU A 88 13.92 -1.81 13.31
N ALA A 89 12.88 -2.63 13.07
CA ALA A 89 12.57 -3.18 11.76
C ALA A 89 12.07 -2.11 10.76
N GLU A 90 11.72 -0.90 11.23
CA GLU A 90 11.32 0.23 10.38
C GLU A 90 12.34 0.51 9.27
N ALA A 91 13.60 0.75 9.64
CA ALA A 91 14.69 1.02 8.70
C ALA A 91 14.95 -0.16 7.75
N GLU A 92 14.70 -1.39 8.20
CA GLU A 92 14.87 -2.58 7.35
C GLU A 92 13.76 -2.71 6.31
N ILE A 93 12.52 -2.35 6.66
CA ILE A 93 11.39 -2.31 5.72
C ILE A 93 11.60 -1.20 4.70
N GLU A 94 12.06 -0.02 5.11
CA GLU A 94 12.41 1.06 4.18
C GLU A 94 13.51 0.65 3.20
N ALA A 95 14.57 0.02 3.71
CA ALA A 95 15.67 -0.48 2.87
C ALA A 95 15.21 -1.58 1.89
N LEU A 96 14.31 -2.47 2.32
CA LEU A 96 13.68 -3.46 1.46
C LEU A 96 12.89 -2.78 0.33
N VAL A 97 12.03 -1.81 0.67
CA VAL A 97 11.22 -1.08 -0.31
C VAL A 97 12.11 -0.38 -1.33
N ALA A 98 13.15 0.34 -0.87
CA ALA A 98 14.09 1.02 -1.74
C ALA A 98 14.83 0.04 -2.68
N SER A 99 15.30 -1.10 -2.16
CA SER A 99 16.02 -2.11 -2.93
C SER A 99 15.18 -2.73 -4.04
N VAL A 100 13.91 -3.02 -3.75
CA VAL A 100 12.97 -3.57 -4.74
C VAL A 100 12.61 -2.52 -5.79
N ASN A 101 12.30 -1.29 -5.39
CA ASN A 101 11.98 -0.19 -6.32
C ASN A 101 13.14 0.18 -7.25
N ALA A 102 14.39 -0.07 -6.85
CA ALA A 102 15.56 0.09 -7.69
C ALA A 102 15.64 -0.96 -8.82
N GLN A 103 15.10 -2.16 -8.59
CA GLN A 103 15.16 -3.31 -9.51
C GLN A 103 13.92 -3.46 -10.39
N LEU A 104 12.79 -2.88 -9.97
CA LEU A 104 11.61 -2.82 -10.82
C LEU A 104 11.92 -1.97 -12.08
N PRO A 105 11.60 -2.47 -13.28
CA PRO A 105 11.81 -1.74 -14.52
C PRO A 105 11.20 -0.33 -14.43
N SER A 106 11.95 0.67 -14.87
CA SER A 106 11.47 2.05 -14.99
C SER A 106 10.42 2.25 -16.09
N GLU A 107 10.01 1.17 -16.79
CA GLU A 107 8.89 1.15 -17.73
C GLU A 107 7.58 1.33 -16.93
N GLY A 108 7.33 2.58 -16.54
CA GLY A 108 6.30 2.96 -15.55
C GLY A 108 6.77 4.00 -14.53
N LYS A 109 8.09 4.27 -14.42
CA LYS A 109 8.62 5.48 -13.75
C LYS A 109 8.45 6.69 -14.66
N THR A 110 7.23 7.01 -15.07
CA THR A 110 6.92 8.41 -15.29
C THR A 110 6.99 9.04 -13.91
N SER A 111 8.03 9.85 -13.67
CA SER A 111 8.14 10.71 -12.50
C SER A 111 6.98 11.72 -12.54
N TRP A 112 5.78 11.28 -12.17
CA TRP A 112 4.67 12.16 -11.88
C TRP A 112 4.91 12.71 -10.47
N ILE A 113 5.56 13.87 -10.41
CA ILE A 113 5.56 14.69 -9.20
C ILE A 113 4.13 15.23 -9.07
N GLN A 114 3.31 14.59 -8.25
CA GLN A 114 2.00 15.13 -7.90
C GLN A 114 2.17 16.18 -6.80
N ASN A 115 2.32 17.44 -7.21
CA ASN A 115 2.18 18.58 -6.30
C ASN A 115 0.69 18.80 -6.04
N VAL A 116 0.18 18.18 -4.98
CA VAL A 116 -1.19 18.37 -4.54
C VAL A 116 -1.21 19.44 -3.45
N SER A 117 -1.62 20.66 -3.83
CA SER A 117 -1.80 21.79 -2.92
C SER A 117 -3.28 22.13 -2.85
N ALA A 118 -3.93 21.87 -1.71
CA ALA A 118 -5.26 22.38 -1.40
C ALA A 118 -5.15 23.60 -0.48
N LYS A 119 -5.93 24.66 -0.78
CA LYS A 119 -6.12 25.82 0.09
C LYS A 119 -7.61 25.96 0.42
N ASP A 120 -7.90 26.55 1.58
CA ASP A 120 -9.24 26.70 2.15
C ASP A 120 -9.99 25.36 2.36
N HIS A 121 -11.29 25.26 2.04
CA HIS A 121 -12.11 24.04 2.15
C HIS A 121 -11.87 23.01 1.03
N GLY A 122 -10.69 23.04 0.39
CA GLY A 122 -10.35 22.13 -0.71
C GLY A 122 -9.98 20.73 -0.22
N MET A 123 -10.57 19.70 -0.80
CA MET A 123 -10.13 18.31 -0.63
C MET A 123 -9.31 17.87 -1.83
N ALA A 124 -8.29 17.08 -1.57
CA ALA A 124 -7.34 16.63 -2.58
C ALA A 124 -7.17 15.11 -2.49
N PHE A 125 -7.36 14.42 -3.60
CA PHE A 125 -7.31 12.95 -3.67
C PHE A 125 -6.31 12.53 -4.74
N GLY A 126 -5.39 11.62 -4.39
CA GLY A 126 -4.39 11.07 -5.31
C GLY A 126 -4.49 9.54 -5.35
N ALA A 127 -4.46 8.96 -6.54
CA ALA A 127 -4.33 7.53 -6.73
C ALA A 127 -3.29 7.22 -7.80
N GLN A 128 -2.44 6.24 -7.50
CA GLN A 128 -1.38 5.78 -8.40
C GLN A 128 -1.61 4.28 -8.61
N GLY A 129 -2.08 3.93 -9.82
CA GLY A 129 -2.39 2.55 -10.19
C GLY A 129 -3.84 2.09 -9.97
N GLY A 130 -4.78 2.99 -9.71
CA GLY A 130 -6.20 2.67 -9.56
C GLY A 130 -7.11 3.88 -9.78
N SER A 131 -8.43 3.68 -9.77
CA SER A 131 -9.42 4.75 -9.95
C SER A 131 -9.95 5.27 -8.61
N ILE A 132 -10.00 6.59 -8.43
CA ILE A 132 -10.77 7.22 -7.36
C ILE A 132 -12.15 7.58 -7.91
N THR A 133 -13.21 7.10 -7.25
CA THR A 133 -14.57 7.59 -7.47
C THR A 133 -14.99 8.39 -6.25
N VAL A 134 -15.14 9.71 -6.41
CA VAL A 134 -15.66 10.61 -5.36
C VAL A 134 -17.13 10.87 -5.65
N HIS A 135 -18.02 10.41 -4.77
CA HIS A 135 -19.43 10.79 -4.83
C HIS A 135 -19.65 12.04 -3.96
N HIS A 136 -20.04 13.14 -4.60
CA HIS A 136 -20.53 14.31 -3.89
C HIS A 136 -22.06 14.35 -3.97
N THR A 137 -22.73 14.33 -2.83
CA THR A 137 -24.13 14.76 -2.76
C THR A 137 -24.15 16.28 -2.60
N PRO A 138 -24.57 17.05 -3.61
CA PRO A 138 -24.76 18.47 -3.42
C PRO A 138 -25.84 18.68 -2.35
N ALA A 139 -25.58 19.62 -1.42
CA ALA A 139 -26.60 20.06 -0.48
C ALA A 139 -27.80 20.61 -1.28
N VAL A 140 -28.98 20.02 -1.10
CA VAL A 140 -30.22 20.52 -1.70
C VAL A 140 -30.48 21.92 -1.15
N PRO A 141 -30.58 22.97 -1.99
CA PRO A 141 -30.92 24.30 -1.49
C PRO A 141 -32.30 24.26 -0.85
N GLN A 142 -32.40 24.61 0.43
CA GLN A 142 -33.71 24.80 1.07
C GLN A 142 -34.39 26.01 0.41
N PRO A 143 -35.66 25.91 -0.02
CA PRO A 143 -36.37 27.06 -0.57
C PRO A 143 -36.52 28.13 0.53
N MET A 144 -36.11 29.36 0.20
CA MET A 144 -36.27 30.50 1.11
C MET A 144 -37.76 30.77 1.37
N PRO A 145 -38.18 31.10 2.61
CA PRO A 145 -39.56 31.49 2.87
C PRO A 145 -39.89 32.79 2.10
N ALA A 146 -41.08 32.83 1.52
CA ALA A 146 -41.58 33.98 0.77
C ALA A 146 -41.54 35.24 1.64
N ARG A 147 -40.97 36.33 1.11
CA ARG A 147 -41.07 37.65 1.72
C ARG A 147 -42.46 38.19 1.43
N ASP A 148 -43.36 38.03 2.40
CA ASP A 148 -44.62 38.75 2.44
C ASP A 148 -44.39 40.22 2.83
N GLY A 149 -45.08 41.12 2.12
CA GLY A 149 -45.34 42.51 2.52
C GLY A 149 -44.27 43.53 2.12
N ASN A 150 -44.60 44.79 1.81
CA ASN A 150 -45.86 45.52 1.79
C ASN A 150 -45.60 46.86 1.08
N SER A 151 -46.63 47.40 0.43
CA SER A 151 -46.68 48.75 -0.13
C SER A 151 -46.42 49.85 0.92
N ASP A 152 -45.78 50.94 0.50
CA ASP A 152 -46.17 52.32 0.79
C ASP A 152 -45.49 53.27 -0.22
#